data_AF-A0A7S3IYR9-F1
#
_entry.id   AF-A0A7S3IYR9-F1
#
_cell.length_a   1.000
_cell.length_b   1.000
_cell.length_c   1.000
_cell.angle_alpha   90.00
_cell.angle_beta   90.00
_cell.angle_gamma   90.00
#
_symmetry.space_group_name_H-M   'P 1'
#
loop_
_entity.id
_entity.type
_entity.pdbx_description
1 polymer ?
#
loop_
_entity_poly.entity_id
_entity_poly.type
_entity_poly.pdbx_seq_one_letter_code
_entity_poly.pdbx_strand_id
1 'polypeptide(L)'
;AILITGQHHSRELITSSMVLFSVLKMLHGGIVHEDPYYSRLLASTKFYVIPTVNVDGLVYIENEFVHNGTVPEKRTNLNIRRAECKGNVDGGVDLNRNYEFGFTQGAADVECEGYTFH
;
A
#
# COMPACT_ATOMS: atom_id res chain seq x y z
N ALA A 1 4.81 2.63 -20.33
CA ALA A 1 5.35 2.71 -18.95
C ALA A 1 4.55 1.76 -18.08
N ILE A 2 5.13 1.26 -16.99
CA ILE A 2 4.48 0.35 -16.05
C ILE A 2 4.54 1.00 -14.66
N LEU A 3 3.41 1.03 -13.96
CA LEU A 3 3.33 1.43 -12.55
C LEU A 3 3.23 0.16 -11.70
N ILE A 4 4.07 0.06 -10.68
CA ILE A 4 4.06 -1.03 -9.70
C ILE A 4 3.87 -0.40 -8.33
N THR A 5 2.78 -0.75 -7.66
CA THR A 5 2.44 -0.22 -6.33
C THR A 5 2.16 -1.32 -5.33
N GLY A 6 2.41 -1.04 -4.05
CA GLY A 6 2.07 -1.90 -2.92
C GLY A 6 1.39 -1.11 -1.81
N GLN A 7 0.81 -1.84 -0.86
CA GLN A 7 0.17 -1.32 0.35
C GLN A 7 -0.76 -0.12 0.10
N HIS A 8 -1.76 -0.29 -0.76
CA HIS A 8 -2.98 0.52 -0.67
C HIS A 8 -3.69 0.27 0.66
N HIS A 9 -3.64 -0.98 1.13
CA HIS A 9 -4.00 -1.36 2.48
C HIS A 9 -2.73 -1.53 3.31
N SER A 10 -2.62 -0.80 4.42
CA SER A 10 -1.36 -0.76 5.20
C SER A 10 -0.96 -2.13 5.76
N ARG A 11 -1.91 -2.95 6.25
CA ARG A 11 -1.66 -4.30 6.79
C ARG A 11 -1.11 -5.31 5.79
N GLU A 12 -1.20 -5.05 4.49
CA GLU A 12 -0.70 -5.95 3.44
C GLU A 12 0.83 -5.82 3.27
N LEU A 13 1.58 -5.92 4.37
CA LEU A 13 3.02 -5.63 4.48
C LEU A 13 3.87 -6.32 3.39
N ILE A 14 3.51 -7.55 3.04
CA ILE A 14 4.21 -8.34 2.03
C ILE A 14 4.23 -7.67 0.65
N THR A 15 3.22 -6.86 0.33
CA THR A 15 3.12 -6.24 -1.00
C THR A 15 4.24 -5.22 -1.23
N SER A 16 4.65 -4.46 -0.21
CA SER A 16 5.81 -3.55 -0.33
C SER A 16 7.11 -4.31 -0.54
N SER A 17 7.30 -5.42 0.18
CA SER A 17 8.43 -6.32 -0.07
C SER A 17 8.42 -6.90 -1.49
N MET A 18 7.26 -7.27 -2.03
CA MET A 18 7.15 -7.78 -3.41
C MET A 18 7.46 -6.70 -4.45
N VAL A 19 7.04 -5.46 -4.22
CA VAL A 19 7.39 -4.33 -5.09
C VAL A 19 8.90 -4.10 -5.11
N LEU A 20 9.52 -4.01 -3.92
CA LEU A 20 10.98 -3.84 -3.81
C LEU A 20 11.76 -5.02 -4.37
N PHE A 21 11.30 -6.25 -4.13
CA PHE A 21 11.92 -7.45 -4.68
C PHE A 21 11.83 -7.50 -6.21
N SER A 22 10.73 -7.03 -6.79
CA SER A 22 10.58 -6.91 -8.24
C SER A 22 11.62 -5.96 -8.82
N VAL A 23 11.84 -4.80 -8.17
CA VAL A 23 12.91 -3.86 -8.56
C VAL A 23 14.29 -4.49 -8.41
N LEU A 24 14.57 -5.10 -7.26
CA LEU A 24 15.84 -5.77 -7.01
C LEU A 24 16.13 -6.83 -8.08
N LYS A 25 15.14 -7.66 -8.42
CA LYS A 25 15.28 -8.71 -9.44
C LYS A 25 15.60 -8.13 -10.81
N MET A 26 14.93 -7.04 -11.20
CA MET A 26 15.19 -6.37 -12.47
C MET A 26 16.58 -5.74 -12.52
N LEU A 27 17.01 -5.04 -11.47
CA LEU A 27 18.32 -4.39 -11.41
C LEU A 27 19.45 -5.43 -11.33
N HIS A 28 19.30 -6.43 -10.46
CA HIS A 28 20.27 -7.50 -10.32
C HIS A 28 20.40 -8.28 -11.63
N GLY A 29 19.28 -8.68 -12.24
CA GLY A 29 19.30 -9.38 -13.52
C GLY A 29 19.87 -8.53 -14.66
N GLY A 30 19.33 -7.33 -14.88
CA GLY A 30 19.64 -6.55 -16.08
C GLY A 30 20.91 -5.69 -15.98
N ILE A 31 21.30 -5.24 -14.79
CA ILE A 31 22.48 -4.36 -14.62
C ILE A 31 23.68 -5.15 -14.08
N VAL A 32 23.48 -5.99 -13.06
CA VAL A 32 24.60 -6.71 -12.42
C VAL A 32 25.02 -7.94 -13.21
N HIS A 33 24.05 -8.71 -13.73
CA HIS A 33 24.30 -9.97 -14.44
C HIS A 33 24.10 -9.86 -15.96
N GLU A 34 23.71 -8.69 -16.47
CA GLU A 34 23.49 -8.41 -17.89
C GLU A 34 22.55 -9.42 -18.59
N ASP A 35 21.59 -10.00 -17.86
CA ASP A 35 20.64 -10.96 -18.40
C ASP A 35 19.85 -10.34 -19.58
N PRO A 36 19.86 -10.96 -20.79
CA PRO A 36 19.28 -10.35 -21.98
C PRO A 36 17.77 -10.08 -21.90
N TYR A 37 17.04 -10.78 -21.03
CA TYR A 37 15.63 -10.51 -20.80
C TYR A 37 15.44 -9.25 -19.97
N TYR A 38 16.11 -9.15 -18.81
CA TYR A 38 15.97 -7.97 -17.93
C TYR A 38 16.58 -6.71 -18.53
N SER A 39 17.70 -6.82 -19.25
CA SER A 39 18.33 -5.68 -19.94
C SER A 39 17.40 -5.08 -20.99
N ARG A 40 16.73 -5.91 -21.79
CA ARG A 40 15.74 -5.44 -22.77
C ARG A 40 14.49 -4.87 -22.10
N LEU A 41 14.04 -5.48 -21.01
CA LEU A 41 12.89 -4.99 -20.24
C LEU A 41 13.16 -3.58 -19.71
N LEU A 42 14.31 -3.34 -19.09
CA LEU A 42 14.71 -2.04 -18.54
C LEU A 42 14.97 -0.99 -19.64
N ALA A 43 15.54 -1.39 -20.78
CA ALA A 43 15.81 -0.46 -21.89
C ALA A 43 14.53 -0.01 -22.62
N SER A 44 13.52 -0.86 -22.69
CA SER A 44 12.28 -0.59 -23.44
C SER A 44 11.15 -0.03 -22.59
N THR A 45 11.24 -0.14 -21.25
CA THR A 45 10.13 0.18 -20.35
C THR A 45 10.54 1.14 -19.25
N LYS A 46 9.78 2.24 -19.12
CA LYS A 46 9.83 3.12 -17.93
C LYS A 46 8.99 2.52 -16.81
N PHE A 47 9.60 2.30 -15.65
CA PHE A 47 8.92 1.82 -14.44
C PHE A 47 8.76 2.94 -13.43
N TYR A 48 7.54 3.10 -12.91
CA TYR A 48 7.24 3.91 -11.75
C TYR A 48 6.93 2.97 -10.59
N VAL A 49 7.56 3.20 -9.44
CA VAL A 49 7.52 2.24 -8.32
C VAL A 49 7.12 2.99 -7.06
N ILE A 50 6.04 2.54 -6.41
CA ILE A 50 5.56 3.07 -5.14
C ILE A 50 5.36 1.88 -4.19
N PRO A 51 6.38 1.49 -3.40
CA PRO A 51 6.28 0.32 -2.53
C PRO A 51 5.14 0.40 -1.52
N THR A 52 4.87 1.62 -1.03
CA THR A 52 3.84 1.89 -0.04
C THR A 52 3.04 3.12 -0.45
N VAL A 53 1.77 2.93 -0.78
CA VAL A 53 0.83 4.03 -1.06
C VAL A 53 0.26 4.59 0.25
N ASN A 54 -0.12 3.73 1.20
CA ASN A 54 -0.67 4.08 2.50
C ASN A 54 0.43 4.22 3.56
N VAL A 55 1.22 5.31 3.46
CA VAL A 55 2.41 5.53 4.31
C VAL A 55 2.04 5.79 5.77
N ASP A 56 1.01 6.58 6.02
CA ASP A 56 0.54 6.91 7.37
C ASP A 56 -0.08 5.70 8.08
N GLY A 57 -0.84 4.86 7.36
CA GLY A 57 -1.31 3.57 7.88
C GLY A 57 -0.17 2.60 8.20
N LEU A 58 0.90 2.58 7.40
CA LEU A 58 2.10 1.78 7.70
C LEU A 58 2.79 2.27 8.99
N VAL A 59 2.97 3.59 9.14
CA VAL A 59 3.57 4.18 10.35
C VAL A 59 2.78 3.81 11.60
N TYR A 60 1.44 3.76 11.52
CA TYR A 60 0.61 3.28 12.62
C TYR A 60 0.96 1.83 13.01
N ILE A 61 1.07 0.92 12.03
CA ILE A 61 1.47 -0.47 12.27
C ILE A 61 2.86 -0.56 12.89
N GLU A 62 3.83 0.20 12.37
CA GLU A 62 5.20 0.22 12.89
C GLU A 62 5.23 0.66 14.35
N ASN A 63 4.48 1.71 14.71
CA ASN A 63 4.40 2.20 16.08
C ASN A 63 3.77 1.18 17.03
N GLU A 64 2.67 0.52 16.64
CA GLU A 64 2.05 -0.53 17.44
C GLU A 64 3.01 -1.71 17.63
N PHE A 65 3.67 -2.13 16.55
CA PHE A 65 4.66 -3.22 16.61
C PHE A 65 5.82 -2.90 17.55
N VAL A 66 6.36 -1.68 17.50
CA VAL A 66 7.42 -1.23 18.43
C VAL A 66 6.91 -1.15 19.87
N HIS A 67 5.66 -0.72 20.07
CA HIS A 67 5.09 -0.52 21.40
C HIS A 67 4.73 -1.84 22.11
N ASN A 68 4.10 -2.78 21.41
CA ASN A 68 3.51 -3.98 22.02
C ASN A 68 3.76 -5.28 21.24
N GLY A 69 4.50 -5.23 20.12
CA GLY A 69 4.83 -6.41 19.32
C GLY A 69 3.69 -6.92 18.44
N THR A 70 2.56 -6.21 18.36
CA THR A 70 1.41 -6.61 17.54
C THR A 70 1.42 -5.94 16.17
N VAL A 71 0.80 -6.59 15.19
CA VAL A 71 0.55 -6.03 13.87
C VAL A 71 -0.96 -5.81 13.77
N PRO A 72 -1.44 -4.57 13.96
CA PRO A 72 -2.87 -4.31 13.92
C PRO A 72 -3.41 -4.50 12.50
N GLU A 73 -4.69 -4.86 12.41
CA GLU A 73 -5.43 -5.06 11.16
C GLU A 73 -5.77 -3.74 10.44
N LYS A 74 -4.89 -2.74 10.56
CA LYS A 74 -5.03 -1.41 9.99
C LYS A 74 -5.02 -1.49 8.47
N ARG A 75 -6.18 -1.23 7.85
CA ARG A 75 -6.34 -1.23 6.39
C ARG A 75 -6.34 0.18 5.80
N THR A 76 -7.01 1.11 6.46
CA THR A 76 -7.28 2.48 6.00
C THR A 76 -6.09 3.43 6.26
N ASN A 77 -6.13 4.64 5.71
CA ASN A 77 -5.16 5.69 6.03
C ASN A 77 -5.44 6.30 7.44
N LEU A 78 -4.72 7.34 7.81
CA LEU A 78 -4.94 8.09 9.07
C LEU A 78 -5.71 9.41 8.86
N ASN A 79 -6.37 9.59 7.71
CA ASN A 79 -7.25 10.74 7.49
C ASN A 79 -8.60 10.55 8.21
N ILE A 80 -8.56 10.65 9.54
CA ILE A 80 -9.71 10.40 10.41
C ILE A 80 -10.56 11.67 10.54
N ARG A 81 -11.82 11.61 10.09
CA ARG A 81 -12.72 12.79 10.10
C ARG A 81 -13.61 12.83 11.33
N ARG A 82 -14.06 11.67 11.80
CA ARG A 82 -14.95 11.53 12.95
C ARG A 82 -14.17 11.40 14.25
N ALA A 83 -14.59 12.11 15.30
CA ALA A 83 -13.87 12.11 16.57
C ALA A 83 -13.94 10.75 17.28
N GLU A 84 -15.10 10.10 17.19
CA GLU A 84 -15.39 8.75 17.68
C GLU A 84 -14.54 7.66 17.00
N CYS A 85 -13.99 7.97 15.82
CA CYS A 85 -13.12 7.09 15.06
C CYS A 85 -11.65 7.13 15.47
N LYS A 86 -11.26 8.13 16.29
CA LYS A 86 -9.86 8.25 16.73
C LYS A 86 -9.51 7.11 17.66
N GLY A 87 -8.42 6.42 17.34
CA GLY A 87 -7.98 5.22 18.07
C GLY A 87 -8.67 3.93 17.63
N ASN A 88 -9.65 4.00 16.71
CA ASN A 88 -10.18 2.81 16.06
C ASN A 88 -9.23 2.37 14.93
N VAL A 89 -8.87 1.09 14.88
CA VAL A 89 -8.02 0.49 13.85
C VAL A 89 -8.61 0.67 12.44
N ASP A 90 -9.93 0.73 12.31
CA ASP A 90 -10.63 0.89 11.03
C ASP A 90 -10.80 2.37 10.61
N GLY A 91 -10.55 3.33 11.51
CA GLY A 91 -10.77 4.76 11.22
C GLY A 91 -9.90 5.30 10.11
N GLY A 92 -10.42 6.23 9.31
CA GLY A 92 -9.80 6.70 8.07
C GLY A 92 -10.40 6.07 6.81
N VAL A 93 -9.81 6.39 5.66
CA VAL A 93 -10.34 6.05 4.33
C VAL A 93 -9.63 4.82 3.77
N ASP A 94 -10.39 3.91 3.17
CA ASP A 94 -9.89 2.83 2.32
C ASP A 94 -9.48 3.41 0.96
N LEU A 95 -8.16 3.51 0.74
CA LEU A 95 -7.62 4.08 -0.49
C LEU A 95 -8.09 3.34 -1.76
N ASN A 96 -8.46 2.06 -1.65
CA ASN A 96 -8.98 1.26 -2.78
C ASN A 96 -10.52 1.30 -2.88
N ARG A 97 -11.18 2.23 -2.20
CA ARG A 97 -12.57 2.65 -2.43
C ARG A 97 -12.71 4.13 -2.79
N ASN A 98 -11.59 4.85 -2.79
CA ASN A 98 -11.53 6.30 -3.01
C ASN A 98 -11.10 6.69 -4.45
N TYR A 99 -11.19 5.76 -5.40
CA TYR A 99 -11.01 6.07 -6.82
C TYR A 99 -12.35 6.46 -7.44
N GLU A 100 -12.33 7.38 -8.42
CA GLU A 100 -13.52 7.85 -9.14
C GLU A 100 -14.00 6.84 -10.20
N PHE A 101 -14.21 5.60 -9.79
CA PHE A 101 -14.75 4.54 -10.63
C PHE A 101 -15.69 3.66 -9.81
N GLY A 102 -17.00 3.72 -10.11
CA GLY A 102 -18.01 3.06 -9.27
C GLY A 102 -17.91 3.54 -7.81
N PHE A 103 -17.61 4.83 -7.61
CA PHE A 103 -17.41 5.41 -6.28
C PHE A 103 -18.60 5.08 -5.36
N THR A 104 -18.31 4.74 -4.11
CA THR A 104 -19.23 4.19 -3.08
C THR A 104 -19.77 2.77 -3.30
N GLN A 105 -19.65 2.18 -4.50
CA GLN A 105 -20.16 0.83 -4.74
C GLN A 105 -19.34 -0.23 -3.98
N GLY A 106 -19.97 -0.95 -3.05
CA GLY A 106 -19.29 -1.95 -2.21
C GLY A 106 -18.30 -1.34 -1.21
N ALA A 107 -18.56 -0.10 -0.79
CA ALA A 107 -17.84 0.64 0.25
C ALA A 107 -18.79 0.98 1.41
N ALA A 108 -18.23 1.30 2.58
CA ALA A 108 -19.01 1.81 3.71
C ALA A 108 -19.20 3.32 3.60
N ASP A 109 -20.39 3.83 3.95
CA ASP A 109 -20.69 5.28 3.99
C ASP A 109 -20.36 5.93 5.34
N VAL A 110 -20.04 5.11 6.34
CA VAL A 110 -19.79 5.54 7.71
C VAL A 110 -18.37 5.16 8.09
N GLU A 111 -17.58 6.18 8.46
CA GLU A 111 -16.22 5.97 8.94
C GLU A 111 -16.23 5.07 10.19
N CYS A 112 -15.30 4.11 10.25
CA CYS A 112 -15.19 3.10 11.31
C CYS A 112 -16.32 2.07 11.41
N GLU A 113 -17.37 2.13 10.59
CA GLU A 113 -18.33 1.01 10.46
C GLU A 113 -17.81 0.00 9.41
N GLY A 114 -16.57 -0.45 9.63
CA GLY A 114 -15.85 -1.37 8.77
C GLY A 114 -14.65 -0.74 8.05
N TYR A 115 -13.83 -1.61 7.47
CA TYR A 115 -12.53 -1.27 6.91
C TYR A 115 -12.57 -0.79 5.44
N THR A 116 -13.76 -0.39 4.94
CA THR A 116 -14.01 -0.06 3.52
C THR A 116 -14.63 1.33 3.30
N PHE A 117 -14.49 2.24 4.27
CA PHE A 117 -14.97 3.62 4.14
C PHE A 117 -14.33 4.32 2.93
N HIS A 118 -15.14 4.97 2.07
CA HIS A 118 -14.67 5.63 0.83
C HIS A 118 -14.08 7.02 1.03
#